data_AF-A0A6I1MNY5-F1
#
_entry.id   AF-A0A6I1MNY5-F1
#
_cell.length_a   1.000
_cell.length_b   1.000
_cell.length_c   1.000
_cell.angle_alpha   90.00
_cell.angle_beta   90.00
_cell.angle_gamma   90.00
#
_symmetry.space_group_name_H-M   'P 1'
#
loop_
_entity.id
_entity.type
_entity.pdbx_description
1 polymer ?
#
loop_
_entity_poly.entity_id
_entity_poly.type
_entity_poly.pdbx_seq_one_letter_code
_entity_poly.pdbx_strand_id
1 'polypeptide(L)'
;MNTKKSSTNFISKMKPHFDKNSIVRLAFYVFVLIAIVIKGSIFLGFALNTDAYNLDFSLGFKEASYFRNYYISFAAIFLSICLLFKNRGKFIALIIIDLIITILCLLDIMYFRGFQTVPSVLLFSQTANLDNLGGSILSMISSQDFWFFADFIILIIAYIFFKKSFKKAKCNFIGFLITLILSISYIAYVPFNLYVLKNEDVKNGYLFSNYDPTNTVTYFSPVGYHVMDVINTIKNS
;
A
#
# COMPACT_ATOMS: atom_id res chain seq x y z
N MET A 1 32.91 7.07 -50.08
CA MET A 1 32.67 7.93 -48.89
C MET A 1 31.21 7.77 -48.48
N ASN A 2 30.89 6.82 -47.59
CA ASN A 2 29.50 6.43 -47.31
C ASN A 2 29.34 6.02 -45.83
N THR A 3 29.14 6.99 -44.93
CA THR A 3 29.09 6.76 -43.46
C THR A 3 27.91 7.47 -42.77
N LYS A 4 26.86 7.88 -43.48
CA LYS A 4 25.74 8.66 -42.88
C LYS A 4 24.41 7.93 -42.70
N LYS A 5 24.33 6.60 -42.94
CA LYS A 5 23.04 5.87 -42.95
C LYS A 5 22.76 4.99 -41.72
N SER A 6 23.64 4.98 -40.72
CA SER A 6 23.54 4.04 -39.58
C SER A 6 22.87 4.64 -38.32
N SER A 7 23.02 5.94 -38.03
CA SER A 7 22.58 6.53 -36.76
C SER A 7 21.09 6.86 -36.66
N THR A 8 20.39 7.00 -37.79
CA THR A 8 18.95 7.35 -37.81
C THR A 8 18.02 6.17 -37.49
N ASN A 9 18.51 4.93 -37.61
CA ASN A 9 17.73 3.72 -37.34
C ASN A 9 17.67 3.30 -35.87
N PHE A 10 18.59 3.81 -35.03
CA PHE A 10 18.60 3.46 -33.60
C PHE A 10 17.62 4.32 -32.79
N ILE A 11 17.55 5.62 -33.10
CA ILE A 11 16.67 6.58 -32.42
C ILE A 11 15.20 6.37 -32.79
N SER A 12 14.90 5.97 -34.04
CA SER A 12 13.53 5.66 -34.47
C SER A 12 12.96 4.37 -33.86
N LYS A 13 13.83 3.43 -33.44
CA LYS A 13 13.47 2.22 -32.67
C LYS A 13 13.13 2.49 -31.21
N MET A 14 13.49 3.66 -30.68
CA MET A 14 13.27 4.05 -29.28
C MET A 14 12.03 4.93 -29.08
N LYS A 15 11.13 5.06 -30.06
CA LYS A 15 9.80 5.60 -29.78
C LYS A 15 9.01 4.53 -29.02
N PRO A 16 8.66 4.73 -27.74
CA PRO A 16 7.80 3.79 -27.05
C PRO A 16 6.44 3.84 -27.75
N HIS A 17 6.12 2.79 -28.51
CA HIS A 17 4.78 2.59 -29.01
C HIS A 17 3.92 2.18 -27.82
N PHE A 18 3.43 3.17 -27.06
CA PHE A 18 2.56 2.91 -25.92
C PHE A 18 1.25 2.29 -26.45
N ASP A 19 1.14 0.97 -26.30
CA ASP A 19 -0.08 0.24 -26.61
C ASP A 19 -1.22 0.75 -25.71
N LYS A 20 -2.34 1.15 -26.32
CA LYS A 20 -3.53 1.64 -25.62
C LYS A 20 -3.95 0.71 -24.48
N ASN A 21 -3.84 -0.60 -24.66
CA ASN A 21 -4.19 -1.56 -23.61
C ASN A 21 -3.21 -1.49 -22.42
N SER A 22 -1.94 -1.19 -22.67
CA SER A 22 -0.92 -1.00 -21.64
C SER A 22 -1.20 0.25 -20.80
N ILE A 23 -1.61 1.35 -21.42
CA ILE A 23 -2.03 2.58 -20.72
C ILE A 23 -3.23 2.29 -19.81
N VAL A 24 -4.24 1.60 -20.34
CA VAL A 24 -5.42 1.21 -19.54
C VAL A 24 -4.98 0.37 -18.33
N ARG A 25 -4.15 -0.66 -18.51
CA ARG A 25 -3.68 -1.48 -17.37
C ARG A 25 -2.87 -0.67 -16.35
N LEU A 26 -2.07 0.29 -16.80
CA LEU A 26 -1.36 1.20 -15.92
C LEU A 26 -2.31 2.10 -15.13
N ALA A 27 -3.39 2.59 -15.76
CA ALA A 27 -4.40 3.39 -15.07
C ALA A 27 -5.10 2.60 -13.95
N PHE A 28 -5.42 1.32 -14.17
CA PHE A 28 -5.94 0.44 -13.10
C PHE A 28 -4.93 0.28 -11.96
N TYR A 29 -3.65 0.10 -12.28
CA TYR A 29 -2.60 -0.02 -11.28
C TYR A 29 -2.46 1.25 -10.43
N VAL A 30 -2.40 2.42 -11.08
CA VAL A 30 -2.28 3.72 -10.42
C VAL A 30 -3.54 4.02 -9.61
N PHE A 31 -4.72 3.68 -10.12
CA PHE A 31 -5.97 3.84 -9.37
C PHE A 31 -5.95 3.03 -8.07
N VAL A 32 -5.60 1.75 -8.12
CA VAL A 32 -5.54 0.90 -6.92
C VAL A 32 -4.46 1.38 -5.94
N LEU A 33 -3.31 1.84 -6.44
CA LEU A 33 -2.27 2.45 -5.61
C LEU A 33 -2.79 3.68 -4.86
N ILE A 34 -3.49 4.57 -5.56
CA ILE A 34 -4.12 5.76 -4.95
C ILE A 34 -5.19 5.34 -3.95
N ALA A 35 -6.03 4.35 -4.29
CA ALA A 35 -7.07 3.87 -3.41
C ALA A 35 -6.49 3.32 -2.09
N ILE A 36 -5.41 2.53 -2.13
CA ILE A 36 -4.73 2.05 -0.92
C ILE A 36 -4.18 3.21 -0.07
N VAL A 37 -3.57 4.23 -0.70
CA VAL A 37 -3.07 5.41 0.01
C VAL A 37 -4.23 6.20 0.66
N ILE A 38 -5.37 6.31 -0.05
CA ILE A 38 -6.60 6.91 0.49
C ILE A 38 -7.13 6.10 1.67
N LYS A 39 -7.09 4.76 1.65
CA LYS A 39 -7.49 3.92 2.79
C LYS A 39 -6.66 4.22 4.03
N GLY A 40 -5.35 4.43 3.89
CA GLY A 40 -4.52 4.91 5.00
C GLY A 40 -4.95 6.29 5.53
N SER A 41 -5.42 7.17 4.65
CA SER A 41 -5.96 8.49 5.04
C SER A 41 -7.32 8.37 5.75
N ILE A 42 -8.19 7.47 5.29
CA ILE A 42 -9.48 7.16 5.93
C ILE A 42 -9.24 6.59 7.33
N PHE A 43 -8.29 5.67 7.47
CA PHE A 43 -7.90 5.13 8.77
C PHE A 43 -7.51 6.24 9.75
N LEU A 44 -6.61 7.16 9.35
CA LEU A 44 -6.24 8.28 10.21
C LEU A 44 -7.40 9.25 10.47
N GLY A 45 -8.30 9.42 9.49
CA GLY A 45 -9.48 10.26 9.65
C GLY A 45 -10.47 9.74 10.71
N PHE A 46 -10.45 8.44 11.00
CA PHE A 46 -11.12 7.89 12.18
C PHE A 46 -10.23 7.95 13.41
N ALA A 47 -9.00 7.43 13.32
CA ALA A 47 -8.13 7.21 14.47
C ALA A 47 -7.70 8.51 15.18
N LEU A 48 -7.56 9.62 14.45
CA LEU A 48 -7.16 10.92 14.99
C LEU A 48 -8.35 11.81 15.36
N ASN A 49 -9.57 11.41 15.01
CA ASN A 49 -10.76 12.16 15.37
C ASN A 49 -11.10 11.95 16.85
N THR A 50 -11.79 12.91 17.46
CA THR A 50 -12.26 12.80 18.85
C THR A 50 -13.24 11.64 19.03
N ASP A 51 -13.96 11.30 17.97
CA ASP A 51 -14.83 10.14 17.91
C ASP A 51 -14.41 9.23 16.75
N ALA A 52 -13.81 8.08 17.08
CA ALA A 52 -13.30 7.10 16.12
C ALA A 52 -14.38 6.38 15.30
N TYR A 53 -15.67 6.63 15.57
CA TYR A 53 -16.79 6.14 14.76
C TYR A 53 -17.20 7.13 13.65
N ASN A 54 -16.73 8.38 13.74
CA ASN A 54 -17.02 9.45 12.78
C ASN A 54 -15.78 9.78 11.95
N LEU A 55 -15.90 9.73 10.62
CA LEU A 55 -14.82 9.99 9.68
C LEU A 55 -14.59 11.49 9.51
N ASP A 56 -13.44 11.99 9.95
CA ASP A 56 -12.89 13.26 9.47
C ASP A 56 -11.84 13.00 8.39
N PHE A 57 -12.31 12.91 7.14
CA PHE A 57 -11.42 12.66 6.00
C PHE A 57 -10.39 13.79 5.78
N SER A 58 -10.73 15.03 6.12
CA SER A 58 -9.84 16.18 5.94
C SER A 58 -8.64 16.08 6.87
N LEU A 59 -8.90 15.78 8.14
CA LEU A 59 -7.88 15.52 9.14
C LEU A 59 -6.98 14.36 8.71
N GLY A 60 -7.58 13.21 8.38
CA GLY A 60 -6.83 12.03 7.97
C GLY A 60 -5.97 12.23 6.72
N PHE A 61 -6.50 12.90 5.70
CA PHE A 61 -5.76 13.21 4.47
C PHE A 61 -4.62 14.20 4.72
N LYS A 62 -4.84 15.22 5.56
CA LYS A 62 -3.80 16.18 5.95
C LYS A 62 -2.64 15.48 6.63
N GLU A 63 -2.92 14.64 7.63
CA GLU A 63 -1.88 13.94 8.37
C GLU A 63 -1.15 12.90 7.50
N ALA A 64 -1.89 12.11 6.70
CA ALA A 64 -1.27 11.19 5.75
C ALA A 64 -0.41 11.90 4.69
N SER A 65 -0.69 13.16 4.36
CA SER A 65 0.04 13.90 3.33
C SER A 65 1.51 14.13 3.67
N TYR A 66 1.84 14.27 4.97
CA TYR A 66 3.23 14.43 5.43
C TYR A 66 4.08 13.19 5.14
N PHE A 67 3.46 12.00 5.16
CA PHE A 67 4.14 10.71 4.99
C PHE A 67 3.75 9.98 3.69
N ARG A 68 3.11 10.68 2.76
CA ARG A 68 2.54 10.10 1.52
C ARG A 68 3.50 9.20 0.75
N ASN A 69 4.78 9.57 0.69
CA ASN A 69 5.77 8.76 -0.03
C ASN A 69 5.95 7.37 0.61
N TYR A 70 5.94 7.27 1.94
CA TYR A 70 5.97 5.96 2.61
C TYR A 70 4.71 5.16 2.34
N TYR A 71 3.53 5.80 2.39
CA TYR A 71 2.26 5.14 2.06
C TYR A 71 2.30 4.56 0.64
N ILE A 72 2.79 5.34 -0.33
CA ILE A 72 2.97 4.89 -1.71
C ILE A 72 3.98 3.75 -1.79
N SER A 73 5.14 3.86 -1.15
CA SER A 73 6.18 2.83 -1.20
C SER A 73 5.71 1.52 -0.59
N PHE A 74 5.07 1.53 0.58
CA PHE A 74 4.53 0.31 1.19
C PHE A 74 3.44 -0.31 0.31
N ALA A 75 2.48 0.48 -0.19
CA ALA A 75 1.45 -0.01 -1.10
C ALA A 75 2.04 -0.59 -2.41
N ALA A 76 3.07 0.06 -2.95
CA ALA A 76 3.72 -0.34 -4.19
C ALA A 76 4.48 -1.67 -4.06
N ILE A 77 5.01 -2.02 -2.88
CA ILE A 77 5.60 -3.35 -2.62
C ILE A 77 4.55 -4.43 -2.91
N PHE A 78 3.37 -4.35 -2.30
CA PHE A 78 2.32 -5.35 -2.50
C PHE A 78 1.80 -5.34 -3.94
N LEU A 79 1.51 -4.16 -4.49
CA LEU A 79 1.02 -4.07 -5.86
C LEU A 79 2.05 -4.52 -6.91
N SER A 80 3.35 -4.43 -6.64
CA SER A 80 4.38 -4.94 -7.56
C SER A 80 4.11 -6.40 -7.93
N ILE A 81 3.63 -7.22 -6.99
CA ILE A 81 3.32 -8.65 -7.17
C ILE A 81 2.24 -8.84 -8.26
N CYS A 82 1.27 -7.92 -8.36
CA CYS A 82 0.25 -7.95 -9.43
C CYS A 82 0.85 -7.92 -10.84
N LEU A 83 2.05 -7.36 -11.01
CA LEU A 83 2.72 -7.24 -12.31
C LEU A 83 3.19 -8.60 -12.85
N LEU A 84 3.38 -9.59 -11.97
CA LEU A 84 3.77 -10.97 -12.32
C LEU A 84 2.65 -11.76 -12.99
N PHE A 85 1.40 -11.39 -12.73
CA PHE A 85 0.24 -12.10 -13.26
C PHE A 85 0.00 -11.79 -14.74
N LYS A 86 -0.68 -12.73 -15.43
CA LYS A 86 -1.02 -12.67 -16.85
C LYS A 86 -2.53 -12.58 -17.05
N ASN A 87 -2.93 -12.11 -18.22
CA ASN A 87 -4.31 -12.04 -18.68
C ASN A 87 -5.26 -11.40 -17.65
N ARG A 88 -6.42 -12.01 -17.40
CA ARG A 88 -7.39 -11.59 -16.37
C ARG A 88 -6.84 -11.73 -14.94
N GLY A 89 -5.88 -12.63 -14.72
CA GLY A 89 -5.22 -12.82 -13.44
C GLY A 89 -4.55 -11.54 -12.93
N LYS A 90 -4.11 -10.65 -13.83
CA LYS A 90 -3.57 -9.33 -13.43
C LYS A 90 -4.62 -8.44 -12.76
N PHE A 91 -5.86 -8.42 -13.26
CA PHE A 91 -6.94 -7.67 -12.63
C PHE A 91 -7.40 -8.35 -11.34
N ILE A 92 -7.54 -9.67 -11.34
CA ILE A 92 -7.92 -10.44 -10.15
C ILE A 92 -6.90 -10.21 -9.01
N ALA A 93 -5.60 -10.22 -9.32
CA ALA A 93 -4.56 -9.94 -8.34
C ALA A 93 -4.66 -8.52 -7.76
N LEU A 94 -4.97 -7.51 -8.59
CA LEU A 94 -5.21 -6.15 -8.10
C LEU A 94 -6.37 -6.11 -7.09
N ILE A 95 -7.51 -6.73 -7.44
CA ILE A 95 -8.69 -6.81 -6.56
C ILE A 95 -8.37 -7.54 -5.26
N ILE A 96 -7.67 -8.67 -5.33
CA ILE A 96 -7.34 -9.48 -4.15
C ILE A 96 -6.42 -8.71 -3.21
N ILE A 97 -5.33 -8.11 -3.72
CA ILE A 97 -4.40 -7.35 -2.88
C ILE A 97 -5.12 -6.15 -2.25
N ASP A 98 -5.92 -5.44 -3.03
CA ASP A 98 -6.69 -4.31 -2.53
C ASP A 98 -7.69 -4.74 -1.44
N LEU A 99 -8.37 -5.88 -1.64
CA LEU A 99 -9.32 -6.43 -0.66
C LEU A 99 -8.61 -6.85 0.63
N ILE A 100 -7.46 -7.50 0.53
CA ILE A 100 -6.65 -7.89 1.70
C ILE A 100 -6.26 -6.64 2.51
N ILE A 101 -5.78 -5.59 1.84
CA ILE A 101 -5.42 -4.33 2.49
C ILE A 101 -6.66 -3.65 3.09
N THR A 102 -7.79 -3.71 2.41
CA THR A 102 -9.06 -3.17 2.92
C THR A 102 -9.50 -3.86 4.20
N ILE A 103 -9.44 -5.19 4.23
CA ILE A 103 -9.73 -5.98 5.42
C ILE A 103 -8.73 -5.68 6.54
N LEU A 104 -7.45 -5.51 6.23
CA LEU A 104 -6.42 -5.13 7.20
C LEU A 104 -6.75 -3.77 7.85
N CYS A 105 -7.01 -2.74 7.04
CA CYS A 105 -7.40 -1.41 7.55
C CYS A 105 -8.68 -1.46 8.40
N LEU A 106 -9.65 -2.30 8.00
CA LEU A 106 -10.91 -2.48 8.72
C LEU A 106 -10.68 -3.13 10.09
N LEU A 107 -9.89 -4.20 10.15
CA LEU A 107 -9.53 -4.85 11.40
C LEU A 107 -8.77 -3.90 12.33
N ASP A 108 -7.83 -3.14 11.77
CA ASP A 108 -7.04 -2.17 12.53
C ASP A 108 -7.93 -1.08 13.12
N ILE A 109 -8.90 -0.52 12.37
CA ILE A 109 -9.76 0.53 12.93
C ILE A 109 -10.75 -0.01 13.96
N MET A 110 -11.27 -1.23 13.75
CA MET A 110 -12.15 -1.88 14.72
C MET A 110 -11.41 -2.16 16.03
N TYR A 111 -10.16 -2.62 15.94
CA TYR A 111 -9.31 -2.80 17.11
C TYR A 111 -8.98 -1.46 17.77
N PHE A 112 -8.64 -0.43 16.99
CA PHE A 112 -8.35 0.89 17.51
C PHE A 112 -9.51 1.50 18.30
N ARG A 113 -10.76 1.33 17.85
CA ARG A 113 -11.95 1.80 18.60
C ARG A 113 -12.05 1.18 20.00
N GLY A 114 -11.71 -0.10 20.13
CA GLY A 114 -11.76 -0.82 21.42
C GLY A 114 -10.56 -0.58 22.32
N PHE A 115 -9.36 -0.36 21.75
CA PHE A 115 -8.09 -0.44 22.48
C PHE A 115 -7.17 0.78 22.33
N GLN A 116 -7.54 1.77 21.51
CA GLN A 116 -6.77 3.00 21.25
C GLN A 116 -5.32 2.73 20.78
N THR A 117 -5.13 1.61 20.10
CA THR A 117 -3.85 1.17 19.52
C THR A 117 -4.15 0.25 18.33
N VAL A 118 -3.13 -0.23 17.61
CA VAL A 118 -3.27 -1.10 16.43
C VAL A 118 -2.77 -2.51 16.82
N PRO A 119 -3.41 -3.60 16.35
CA PRO A 119 -3.03 -4.93 16.80
C PRO A 119 -1.63 -5.29 16.31
N SER A 120 -0.79 -5.83 17.20
CA SER A 120 0.50 -6.42 16.80
C SER A 120 0.30 -7.81 16.21
N VAL A 121 1.17 -8.21 15.29
CA VAL A 121 1.23 -9.55 14.70
C VAL A 121 1.43 -10.64 15.76
N LEU A 122 2.08 -10.32 16.88
CA LEU A 122 2.19 -11.22 18.02
C LEU A 122 0.83 -11.64 18.58
N LEU A 123 -0.19 -10.79 18.50
CA LEU A 123 -1.54 -11.11 18.97
C LEU A 123 -2.14 -12.28 18.18
N PHE A 124 -1.87 -12.38 16.88
CA PHE A 124 -2.34 -13.48 16.05
C PHE A 124 -1.64 -14.82 16.37
N SER A 125 -0.44 -14.77 16.95
CA SER A 125 0.27 -15.97 17.42
C SER A 125 -0.27 -16.53 18.74
N GLN A 126 -1.11 -15.77 19.45
CA GLN A 126 -1.65 -16.12 20.76
C GLN A 126 -3.14 -16.49 20.69
N THR A 127 -3.44 -17.66 20.12
CA THR A 127 -4.80 -18.11 19.80
C THR A 127 -5.78 -18.07 20.97
N ALA A 128 -5.32 -18.37 22.19
CA ALA A 128 -6.16 -18.36 23.39
C ALA A 128 -6.68 -16.95 23.76
N ASN A 129 -5.94 -15.89 23.41
CA ASN A 129 -6.37 -14.51 23.63
C ASN A 129 -7.33 -14.02 22.54
N LEU A 130 -7.25 -14.60 21.32
CA LEU A 130 -8.09 -14.20 20.18
C LEU A 130 -9.54 -14.64 20.33
N ASP A 131 -9.81 -15.81 20.92
CA ASP A 131 -11.17 -16.36 21.01
C ASP A 131 -12.13 -15.46 21.82
N ASN A 132 -11.65 -14.82 22.88
CA ASN A 132 -12.43 -13.87 23.69
C ASN A 132 -12.43 -12.45 23.11
N LEU A 133 -11.43 -12.12 22.28
CA LEU A 133 -11.19 -10.77 21.79
C LEU A 133 -11.86 -10.52 20.43
N GLY A 134 -11.93 -11.53 19.57
CA GLY A 134 -12.47 -11.43 18.21
C GLY A 134 -13.93 -10.95 18.20
N GLY A 135 -14.78 -11.46 19.09
CA GLY A 135 -16.16 -11.00 19.22
C GLY A 135 -16.26 -9.52 19.62
N SER A 136 -15.37 -9.07 20.50
CA SER A 136 -15.30 -7.67 20.93
C SER A 136 -14.78 -6.76 19.81
N ILE A 137 -13.83 -7.20 18.99
CA ILE A 137 -13.36 -6.44 17.83
C ILE A 137 -14.49 -6.34 16.79
N LEU A 138 -15.16 -7.45 16.50
CA LEU A 138 -16.24 -7.50 15.51
C LEU A 138 -17.43 -6.59 15.88
N SER A 139 -17.70 -6.37 17.16
CA SER A 139 -18.75 -5.45 17.60
C SER A 139 -18.39 -3.96 17.46
N MET A 140 -17.13 -3.62 17.17
CA MET A 140 -16.67 -2.24 16.93
C MET A 140 -16.89 -1.75 15.49
N ILE A 141 -17.53 -2.56 14.65
CA ILE A 141 -17.85 -2.16 13.27
C ILE A 141 -18.80 -0.95 13.26
N SER A 142 -18.56 -0.02 12.33
CA SER A 142 -19.35 1.19 12.12
C SER A 142 -19.95 1.20 10.72
N SER A 143 -21.11 1.82 10.55
CA SER A 143 -21.69 2.06 9.22
C SER A 143 -20.78 2.90 8.33
N GLN A 144 -19.94 3.75 8.92
CA GLN A 144 -18.99 4.59 8.18
C GLN A 144 -17.79 3.80 7.62
N ASP A 145 -17.57 2.56 8.06
CA ASP A 145 -16.49 1.70 7.53
C ASP A 145 -16.68 1.34 6.05
N PHE A 146 -17.90 1.52 5.52
CA PHE A 146 -18.19 1.40 4.09
C PHE A 146 -17.23 2.23 3.22
N TRP A 147 -16.71 3.37 3.71
CA TRP A 147 -15.80 4.22 2.93
C TRP A 147 -14.51 3.52 2.52
N PHE A 148 -14.06 2.50 3.27
CA PHE A 148 -12.91 1.67 2.88
C PHE A 148 -13.17 0.85 1.60
N PHE A 149 -14.43 0.63 1.22
CA PHE A 149 -14.82 -0.20 0.06
C PHE A 149 -15.30 0.61 -1.15
N ALA A 150 -15.38 1.94 -1.04
CA ALA A 150 -16.00 2.78 -2.08
C ALA A 150 -15.32 2.68 -3.45
N ASP A 151 -14.00 2.45 -3.47
CA ASP A 151 -13.21 2.33 -4.69
C ASP A 151 -13.47 1.04 -5.48
N PHE A 152 -13.90 -0.05 -4.83
CA PHE A 152 -14.23 -1.31 -5.52
C PHE A 152 -15.37 -1.13 -6.52
N ILE A 153 -16.35 -0.28 -6.21
CA ILE A 153 -17.47 0.02 -7.13
C ILE A 153 -16.92 0.62 -8.42
N ILE A 154 -16.06 1.63 -8.31
CA ILE A 154 -15.43 2.32 -9.44
C ILE A 154 -14.55 1.33 -10.22
N LEU A 155 -13.76 0.50 -9.52
CA LEU A 155 -12.83 -0.45 -10.11
C LEU A 155 -13.55 -1.55 -10.90
N ILE A 156 -14.65 -2.08 -10.36
CA ILE A 156 -15.49 -3.10 -11.02
C ILE A 156 -16.17 -2.50 -12.26
N ILE A 157 -16.78 -1.33 -12.13
CA ILE A 157 -17.42 -0.63 -13.26
C ILE A 157 -16.40 -0.37 -14.37
N ALA A 158 -15.24 0.19 -14.03
CA ALA A 158 -14.16 0.42 -15.00
C ALA A 158 -13.74 -0.90 -15.68
N TYR A 159 -13.61 -2.00 -14.93
CA TYR A 159 -13.23 -3.28 -15.50
C TYR A 159 -14.24 -3.81 -16.52
N ILE A 160 -15.54 -3.63 -16.29
CA ILE A 160 -16.57 -4.07 -17.24
C ILE A 160 -16.36 -3.43 -18.63
N PHE A 161 -16.04 -2.14 -18.68
CA PHE A 161 -15.76 -1.41 -19.91
C PHE A 161 -14.41 -1.79 -20.54
N PHE A 162 -13.39 -2.04 -19.71
CA PHE A 162 -12.01 -2.21 -20.15
C PHE A 162 -11.47 -3.65 -20.11
N LYS A 163 -12.29 -4.65 -19.81
CA LYS A 163 -11.90 -6.07 -19.70
C LYS A 163 -11.14 -6.62 -20.92
N LYS A 164 -11.37 -6.06 -22.11
CA LYS A 164 -10.66 -6.45 -23.34
C LYS A 164 -9.15 -6.17 -23.23
N SER A 165 -8.75 -5.11 -22.54
CA SER A 165 -7.34 -4.72 -22.31
C SER A 165 -6.57 -5.74 -21.47
N PHE A 166 -7.25 -6.63 -20.76
CA PHE A 166 -6.66 -7.67 -19.92
C PHE A 166 -6.60 -9.04 -20.61
N LYS A 167 -7.21 -9.27 -21.79
CA LYS A 167 -7.25 -10.61 -22.40
C LYS A 167 -5.89 -11.18 -22.82
N LYS A 168 -4.95 -10.32 -23.23
CA LYS A 168 -3.60 -10.70 -23.69
C LYS A 168 -2.50 -10.02 -22.87
N ALA A 169 -2.80 -9.68 -21.61
CA ALA A 169 -1.85 -9.02 -20.73
C ALA A 169 -0.68 -9.97 -20.40
N LYS A 170 0.55 -9.53 -20.68
CA LYS A 170 1.75 -10.30 -20.35
C LYS A 170 2.22 -10.02 -18.92
N CYS A 171 2.98 -10.96 -18.37
CA CYS A 171 3.76 -10.75 -17.16
C CYS A 171 4.77 -9.63 -17.42
N ASN A 172 4.89 -8.71 -16.46
CA ASN A 172 5.86 -7.62 -16.52
C ASN A 172 6.87 -7.79 -15.37
N PHE A 173 7.75 -8.77 -15.52
CA PHE A 173 8.76 -9.10 -14.51
C PHE A 173 9.74 -7.95 -14.26
N ILE A 174 10.12 -7.23 -15.33
CA ILE A 174 10.99 -6.05 -15.21
C ILE A 174 10.28 -4.95 -14.42
N GLY A 175 9.01 -4.67 -14.72
CA GLY A 175 8.22 -3.71 -13.95
C GLY A 175 8.03 -4.13 -12.49
N PHE A 176 7.83 -5.41 -12.22
CA PHE A 176 7.81 -5.96 -10.85
C PHE A 176 9.11 -5.62 -10.11
N LEU A 177 10.27 -5.98 -10.67
CA LEU A 177 11.56 -5.73 -10.03
C LEU A 177 11.82 -4.24 -9.83
N ILE A 178 11.55 -3.40 -10.84
CA ILE A 178 11.76 -1.95 -10.73
C ILE A 178 10.88 -1.38 -9.61
N THR A 179 9.58 -1.67 -9.61
CA THR A 179 8.68 -1.17 -8.57
C THR A 179 9.07 -1.66 -7.19
N LEU A 180 9.40 -2.95 -7.06
CA LEU A 180 9.78 -3.56 -5.79
C LEU A 180 11.08 -2.94 -5.25
N ILE A 181 12.13 -2.89 -6.06
CA ILE A 181 13.44 -2.36 -5.66
C ILE A 181 13.35 -0.87 -5.32
N LEU A 182 12.66 -0.06 -6.12
CA LEU A 182 12.49 1.36 -5.82
C LEU A 182 11.74 1.58 -4.50
N SER A 183 10.70 0.80 -4.25
CA SER A 183 9.90 0.92 -3.02
C SER A 183 10.70 0.51 -1.79
N ILE A 184 11.39 -0.63 -1.84
CA ILE A 184 12.26 -1.11 -0.76
C ILE A 184 13.40 -0.12 -0.53
N SER A 185 14.05 0.36 -1.59
CA SER A 185 15.16 1.31 -1.47
C SER A 185 14.73 2.61 -0.80
N TYR A 186 13.54 3.12 -1.14
CA TYR A 186 12.98 4.31 -0.51
C TYR A 186 12.74 4.09 0.99
N ILE A 187 12.08 2.98 1.37
CA ILE A 187 11.79 2.66 2.77
C ILE A 187 13.08 2.41 3.56
N ALA A 188 14.02 1.64 2.99
CA ALA A 188 15.26 1.24 3.64
C ALA A 188 16.28 2.37 3.78
N TYR A 189 16.14 3.47 3.04
CA TYR A 189 17.09 4.58 3.06
C TYR A 189 17.34 5.13 4.49
N VAL A 190 16.28 5.42 5.23
CA VAL A 190 16.40 5.99 6.58
C VAL A 190 16.95 4.94 7.58
N PRO A 191 16.38 3.72 7.70
CA PRO A 191 16.94 2.67 8.55
C PRO A 191 18.40 2.33 8.24
N PHE A 192 18.80 2.31 6.97
CA PHE A 192 20.17 2.03 6.57
C PHE A 192 21.13 3.12 7.09
N ASN A 193 20.75 4.40 6.97
CA ASN A 193 21.55 5.50 7.53
C ASN A 193 21.67 5.40 9.05
N LEU A 194 20.56 5.15 9.76
CA LEU A 194 20.54 5.07 11.22
C LEU A 194 21.34 3.88 11.74
N TYR A 195 21.05 2.67 11.25
CA TYR A 195 21.52 1.42 11.85
C TYR A 195 22.83 0.89 11.25
N VAL A 196 23.09 1.17 9.97
CA VAL A 196 24.30 0.69 9.28
C VAL A 196 25.37 1.79 9.25
N LEU A 197 24.99 3.00 8.83
CA LEU A 197 25.93 4.12 8.74
C LEU A 197 26.13 4.87 10.06
N LYS A 198 25.30 4.60 11.07
CA LYS A 198 25.30 5.30 12.38
C LYS A 198 25.17 6.83 12.23
N ASN A 199 24.44 7.26 11.20
CA ASN A 199 24.16 8.67 10.93
C ASN A 199 22.82 9.06 11.57
N GLU A 200 22.87 9.58 12.80
CA GLU A 200 21.69 9.97 13.57
C GLU A 200 21.02 11.26 13.03
N ASP A 201 21.74 12.06 12.25
CA ASP A 201 21.26 13.33 11.67
C ASP A 201 20.45 13.14 10.37
N VAL A 202 20.19 11.90 9.95
CA VAL A 202 19.41 11.64 8.74
C VAL A 202 17.99 12.21 8.88
N LYS A 203 17.58 12.95 7.85
CA LYS A 203 16.22 13.51 7.78
C LYS A 203 15.17 12.43 7.99
N ASN A 204 14.20 12.71 8.86
CA ASN A 204 13.11 11.81 9.25
C ASN A 204 13.57 10.55 10.01
N GLY A 205 14.76 10.55 10.64
CA GLY A 205 15.24 9.44 11.45
C GLY A 205 14.27 9.01 12.56
N TYR A 206 13.55 9.98 13.14
CA TYR A 206 12.56 9.74 14.21
C TYR A 206 11.43 8.76 13.81
N LEU A 207 11.14 8.61 12.51
CA LEU A 207 10.10 7.68 12.02
C LEU A 207 10.45 6.21 12.29
N PHE A 208 11.73 5.90 12.51
CA PHE A 208 12.23 4.53 12.66
C PHE A 208 12.97 4.28 13.97
N SER A 209 13.27 5.32 14.77
CA SER A 209 14.07 5.19 15.99
C SER A 209 13.25 4.77 17.21
N ASN A 210 11.99 5.19 17.30
CA ASN A 210 11.11 4.92 18.44
C ASN A 210 9.85 4.20 17.98
N TYR A 211 9.85 2.87 18.10
CA TYR A 211 8.69 2.07 17.72
C TYR A 211 7.55 2.25 18.74
N ASP A 212 6.44 2.78 18.25
CA ASP A 212 5.15 2.82 18.93
C ASP A 212 4.06 2.52 17.89
N PRO A 213 3.11 1.60 18.14
CA PRO A 213 2.12 1.21 17.15
C PRO A 213 1.31 2.37 16.56
N THR A 214 0.83 3.28 17.42
CA THR A 214 -0.04 4.40 17.04
C THR A 214 0.72 5.47 16.23
N ASN A 215 1.97 5.75 16.59
CA ASN A 215 2.83 6.62 15.79
C ASN A 215 3.22 5.95 14.46
N THR A 216 3.59 4.66 14.50
CA THR A 216 4.08 3.93 13.32
C THR A 216 2.99 3.79 12.26
N VAL A 217 1.73 3.52 12.66
CA VAL A 217 0.61 3.48 11.71
C VAL A 217 0.33 4.85 11.08
N THR A 218 0.58 5.93 11.83
CA THR A 218 0.50 7.32 11.32
C THR A 218 1.57 7.59 10.27
N TYR A 219 2.78 7.07 10.47
CA TYR A 219 3.89 7.31 9.54
C TYR A 219 3.81 6.43 8.30
N PHE A 220 3.33 5.20 8.43
CA PHE A 220 3.51 4.18 7.39
C PHE A 220 2.21 3.57 6.88
N SER A 221 1.05 4.06 7.32
CA SER A 221 -0.28 3.46 7.13
C SER A 221 -0.42 2.09 7.83
N PRO A 222 -1.65 1.53 7.94
CA PRO A 222 -1.87 0.15 8.40
C PRO A 222 -0.91 -0.87 7.77
N VAL A 223 -0.74 -0.80 6.45
CA VAL A 223 0.11 -1.73 5.69
C VAL A 223 1.57 -1.65 6.13
N GLY A 224 2.12 -0.43 6.21
CA GLY A 224 3.52 -0.27 6.57
C GLY A 224 3.78 -0.53 8.06
N TYR A 225 2.81 -0.21 8.94
CA TYR A 225 2.86 -0.60 10.34
C TYR A 225 3.03 -2.11 10.51
N HIS A 226 2.16 -2.92 9.90
CA HIS A 226 2.25 -4.39 10.04
C HIS A 226 3.56 -4.96 9.48
N VAL A 227 4.10 -4.36 8.41
CA VAL A 227 5.45 -4.74 7.91
C VAL A 227 6.53 -4.42 8.96
N MET A 228 6.49 -3.23 9.56
CA MET A 228 7.45 -2.84 10.60
C MET A 228 7.29 -3.67 11.88
N ASP A 229 6.07 -3.99 12.27
CA ASP A 229 5.77 -4.81 13.44
C ASP A 229 6.30 -6.24 13.28
N VAL A 230 6.16 -6.85 12.10
CA VAL A 230 6.79 -8.15 11.79
C VAL A 230 8.30 -8.08 11.93
N ILE A 231 8.94 -7.05 11.36
CA ILE A 231 10.39 -6.89 11.43
C ILE A 231 10.85 -6.74 12.89
N ASN A 232 10.17 -5.90 13.66
CA ASN A 232 10.48 -5.67 15.07
C ASN A 232 10.25 -6.92 15.92
N THR A 233 9.17 -7.66 15.66
CA THR A 233 8.87 -8.93 16.32
C THR A 233 9.97 -9.96 16.10
N ILE A 234 10.42 -10.13 14.84
CA ILE A 234 11.51 -11.07 14.50
C ILE A 234 12.83 -10.64 15.14
N LYS A 235 13.11 -9.33 15.21
CA LYS A 235 14.33 -8.80 15.84
C LYS A 235 14.37 -9.02 17.36
N ASN A 236 13.21 -8.99 18.01
CA ASN A 236 13.07 -9.09 19.46
C ASN A 236 12.77 -10.52 19.96
N SER A 237 12.63 -11.48 19.04
CA SER A 237 12.47 -12.93 19.34
C SER A 237 13.84 -13.60 19.44
#